data_AF-A0A0D2CEW9-F1
#
_entry.id   AF-A0A0D2CEW9-F1
#
_cell.length_a   1.000
_cell.length_b   1.000
_cell.length_c   1.000
_cell.angle_alpha   90.00
_cell.angle_beta   90.00
_cell.angle_gamma   90.00
#
_symmetry.space_group_name_H-M   'P 1'
#
loop_
_entity.id
_entity.type
_entity.pdbx_description
1 polymer ?
#
loop_
_entity_poly.entity_id
_entity_poly.type
_entity_poly.pdbx_seq_one_letter_code
_entity_poly.pdbx_strand_id
1 'polypeptide(L)'
;MAKDLFFSLVWVYTFFKNSVLITFLGGTLAEKVTYTNSPDNYVPMSRSTDVASLAGTWVGAGIALMALITIIGPILVWRASLTKRHKALAAIGRRNNGYLSDGVPFWPGIRFFRVLRMPNTAVPRNFTDEEWGDFDLSRLKVCPESPATWVQFGACLQVYGLKMKCTKESTMYEDSFVLPVHRSYLFNFLVLGRYREKKSKKSSHSLGQRRPSIRLTLAQTFSRSSLDNYNVSLHGMTGTLSFEKRSSYSSELTGRVEFIRSLEACESHIPKDKLSRLSMLLLMHGFLSLPSGNHICCIIGEYDHHQEAGDGDSSSESDHVLLSPGPKRRWSWKRETPPLRVESAPMQVDVLHPMESTPDVQQKLLELAGMTFVPPAEPYVRVYTDEPGQSSRTRTNPSELTEWDLAFLKRESARLFAFALLTMPWSPLNYVLSKGDRKSLIGVMLSEAGPSCVRLLLRLKKDPGIISMESGNSAAFLAAVDKALNGKFAVPELYELDEALASLQHEVPEIPLMVGVLVLTNQEYRDLIYQSTRHLDKIAKPSDVETVFNLDTGNVTVSGPFGVKHVFVVDQGELLKHLPGHTAGQRRVFRIDHATILLAAVKAHLRSLLFSECIDGSDIQKVMNCKEDIYLMS
;
A
#
# COMPACT_ATOMS: atom_id res chain seq x y z
N MET A 1 19.29 -22.85 40.30
CA MET A 1 18.19 -22.00 40.78
C MET A 1 17.06 -22.73 41.51
N ALA A 2 16.33 -23.70 40.92
CA ALA A 2 15.37 -24.51 41.70
C ALA A 2 16.07 -25.28 42.85
N LYS A 3 17.32 -25.72 42.61
CA LYS A 3 18.21 -26.30 43.64
C LYS A 3 18.59 -25.30 44.73
N ASP A 4 18.82 -24.04 44.40
CA ASP A 4 19.26 -23.03 45.38
C ASP A 4 18.11 -22.56 46.27
N LEU A 5 16.88 -22.52 45.72
CA LEU A 5 15.68 -22.31 46.53
C LEU A 5 15.38 -23.51 47.42
N PHE A 6 15.60 -24.73 46.91
CA PHE A 6 15.51 -25.93 47.72
C PHE A 6 16.54 -25.92 48.84
N PHE A 7 17.79 -25.52 48.57
CA PHE A 7 18.83 -25.36 49.60
C PHE A 7 18.51 -24.25 50.59
N SER A 8 17.97 -23.11 50.15
CA SER A 8 17.58 -22.02 51.06
C SER A 8 16.37 -22.39 51.91
N LEU A 9 15.36 -23.09 51.35
CA LEU A 9 14.23 -23.63 52.12
C LEU A 9 14.67 -24.74 53.06
N VAL A 10 15.58 -25.63 52.65
CA VAL A 10 16.16 -26.66 53.50
C VAL A 10 17.02 -26.03 54.59
N TRP A 11 17.74 -24.96 54.31
CA TRP A 11 18.55 -24.23 55.28
C TRP A 11 17.69 -23.46 56.29
N VAL A 12 16.64 -22.77 55.85
CA VAL A 12 15.65 -22.15 56.75
C VAL A 12 14.93 -23.23 57.56
N TYR A 13 14.57 -24.36 56.95
CA TYR A 13 13.95 -25.49 57.66
C TYR A 13 14.90 -26.12 58.69
N THR A 14 16.19 -26.29 58.37
CA THR A 14 17.19 -26.82 59.32
C THR A 14 17.54 -25.81 60.40
N PHE A 15 17.58 -24.51 60.09
CA PHE A 15 17.78 -23.45 61.07
C PHE A 15 16.59 -23.35 62.03
N PHE A 16 15.36 -23.49 61.53
CA PHE A 16 14.16 -23.57 62.37
C PHE A 16 14.10 -24.86 63.17
N LYS A 17 14.42 -26.01 62.57
CA LYS A 17 14.50 -27.29 63.28
C LYS A 17 15.52 -27.20 64.43
N ASN A 18 16.67 -26.59 64.20
CA ASN A 18 17.71 -26.42 65.22
C ASN A 18 17.34 -25.36 66.27
N SER A 19 16.66 -24.26 65.90
CA SER A 19 16.22 -23.24 66.87
C SER A 19 15.07 -23.73 67.75
N VAL A 20 14.13 -24.50 67.20
CA VAL A 20 13.08 -25.19 67.96
C VAL A 20 13.72 -26.25 68.87
N LEU A 21 14.73 -26.99 68.40
CA LEU A 21 15.46 -27.95 69.24
C LEU A 21 16.21 -27.27 70.40
N ILE A 22 16.80 -26.08 70.18
CA ILE A 22 17.48 -25.30 71.24
C ILE A 22 16.47 -24.73 72.24
N THR A 23 15.28 -24.36 71.80
CA THR A 23 14.21 -23.86 72.71
C THR A 23 13.58 -25.01 73.51
N PHE A 24 13.47 -26.21 72.92
CA PHE A 24 13.01 -27.42 73.61
C PHE A 24 14.06 -27.97 74.59
N LEU A 25 15.36 -27.87 74.25
CA LEU A 25 16.47 -28.24 75.15
C LEU A 25 16.72 -27.20 76.26
N GLY A 26 16.43 -25.92 76.00
CA GLY A 26 16.47 -24.86 77.03
C GLY A 26 15.31 -24.94 78.03
N GLY A 27 14.15 -25.46 77.63
CA GLY A 27 12.98 -25.64 78.50
C GLY A 27 12.98 -26.93 79.34
N THR A 28 13.90 -27.86 79.08
CA THR A 28 13.96 -29.18 79.76
C THR A 28 15.08 -29.29 80.80
N LEU A 29 15.72 -28.18 81.15
CA LEU A 29 16.78 -28.11 82.18
C LEU A 29 16.37 -27.36 83.46
N ALA A 30 15.09 -27.09 83.67
CA ALA A 30 14.58 -26.43 84.89
C ALA A 30 13.44 -27.22 85.55
N GLU A 31 13.62 -28.51 85.81
CA GLU A 31 12.72 -29.23 86.73
C GLU A 31 13.43 -30.37 87.47
N LYS A 32 14.23 -30.00 88.48
CA LYS A 32 14.44 -30.86 89.65
C LYS A 32 14.94 -30.03 90.84
N VAL A 33 14.02 -29.31 91.48
CA VAL A 33 14.21 -28.80 92.83
C VAL A 33 13.19 -29.49 93.73
N THR A 34 13.70 -30.46 94.49
CA THR A 34 13.00 -31.21 95.52
C THR A 34 12.70 -30.26 96.69
N TYR A 35 11.41 -30.01 96.96
CA TYR A 35 10.99 -29.35 98.19
C TYR A 35 10.81 -30.39 99.30
N THR A 36 11.57 -30.25 100.39
CA THR A 36 11.22 -30.83 101.70
C THR A 36 10.60 -29.76 102.58
N ASN A 37 9.50 -30.13 103.24
CA ASN A 37 8.61 -29.29 104.03
C ASN A 37 9.29 -28.50 105.16
N SER A 38 8.91 -27.24 105.32
CA SER A 38 8.82 -26.55 106.61
C SER A 38 7.75 -25.45 106.52
N PRO A 39 6.89 -25.26 107.54
CA PRO A 39 5.81 -24.28 107.50
C PRO A 39 6.31 -22.88 107.89
N ASP A 40 5.46 -21.90 107.59
CA ASP A 40 5.50 -20.49 107.99
C ASP A 40 6.43 -19.57 107.19
N ASN A 41 5.88 -19.01 106.11
CA ASN A 41 5.73 -17.55 105.95
C ASN A 41 5.01 -17.21 104.64
N TYR A 42 3.88 -16.49 104.76
CA TYR A 42 3.16 -15.92 103.63
C TYR A 42 3.97 -14.77 103.01
N VAL A 43 4.46 -14.98 101.79
CA VAL A 43 4.86 -13.90 100.88
C VAL A 43 4.05 -14.09 99.59
N PRO A 44 3.31 -13.07 99.10
CA PRO A 44 2.51 -13.20 97.90
C PRO A 44 3.44 -13.18 96.68
N MET A 45 3.82 -14.37 96.21
CA MET A 45 4.62 -14.56 95.00
C MET A 45 3.69 -14.72 93.79
N SER A 46 2.95 -13.67 93.46
CA SER A 46 2.14 -13.57 92.25
C SER A 46 2.69 -12.46 91.37
N ARG A 47 3.53 -12.77 90.37
CA ARG A 47 3.75 -11.93 89.16
C ARG A 47 4.76 -12.46 88.12
N SER A 48 5.54 -13.51 88.37
CA SER A 48 6.58 -13.95 87.43
C SER A 48 6.10 -14.91 86.33
N THR A 49 4.99 -15.63 86.51
CA THR A 49 4.44 -16.56 85.51
C THR A 49 3.66 -15.86 84.38
N ASP A 50 3.06 -14.69 84.64
CA ASP A 50 2.33 -13.92 83.63
C ASP A 50 3.26 -13.24 82.61
N VAL A 51 4.48 -12.87 83.02
CA VAL A 51 5.44 -12.23 82.11
C VAL A 51 6.04 -13.24 81.14
N ALA A 52 6.26 -14.48 81.59
CA ALA A 52 6.79 -15.56 80.75
C ALA A 52 5.76 -16.05 79.71
N SER A 53 4.48 -16.16 80.08
CA SER A 53 3.41 -16.56 79.13
C SER A 53 3.14 -15.47 78.08
N LEU A 54 3.20 -14.19 78.49
CA LEU A 54 3.07 -13.05 77.60
C LEU A 54 4.24 -13.01 76.60
N ALA A 55 5.48 -13.20 77.07
CA ALA A 55 6.67 -13.24 76.22
C ALA A 55 6.59 -14.37 75.17
N GLY A 56 6.16 -15.58 75.57
CA GLY A 56 6.01 -16.72 74.66
C GLY A 56 4.97 -16.48 73.56
N THR A 57 3.87 -15.79 73.88
CA THR A 57 2.80 -15.49 72.92
C THR A 57 3.26 -14.49 71.84
N TRP A 58 4.03 -13.46 72.22
CA TRP A 58 4.57 -12.48 71.27
C TRP A 58 5.66 -13.09 70.37
N VAL A 59 6.49 -13.98 70.90
CA VAL A 59 7.48 -14.72 70.08
C VAL A 59 6.77 -15.63 69.08
N GLY A 60 5.75 -16.36 69.53
CA GLY A 60 4.92 -17.20 68.64
C GLY A 60 4.23 -16.38 67.54
N ALA A 61 3.64 -15.23 67.89
CA ALA A 61 3.03 -14.32 66.93
C ALA A 61 4.06 -13.76 65.92
N GLY A 62 5.27 -13.41 66.38
CA GLY A 62 6.36 -12.95 65.53
C GLY A 62 6.81 -14.02 64.53
N ILE A 63 6.97 -15.27 64.98
CA ILE A 63 7.32 -16.40 64.10
C ILE A 63 6.20 -16.66 63.09
N ALA A 64 4.94 -16.63 63.51
CA ALA A 64 3.80 -16.80 62.63
C ALA A 64 3.74 -15.72 61.55
N LEU A 65 3.99 -14.45 61.90
CA LEU A 65 4.05 -13.33 60.96
C LEU A 65 5.21 -13.52 59.96
N MET A 66 6.39 -13.93 60.43
CA MET A 66 7.54 -14.20 59.57
C MET A 66 7.27 -15.37 58.63
N ALA A 67 6.67 -16.47 59.11
CA ALA A 67 6.27 -17.61 58.28
C ALA A 67 5.21 -17.21 57.24
N LEU A 68 4.25 -16.36 57.61
CA LEU A 68 3.26 -15.81 56.69
C LEU A 68 3.93 -15.03 55.56
N ILE A 69 4.83 -14.09 55.87
CA ILE A 69 5.51 -13.27 54.86
C ILE A 69 6.45 -14.12 53.99
N THR A 70 7.19 -15.05 54.60
CA THR A 70 8.22 -15.86 53.90
C THR A 70 7.65 -17.02 53.08
N ILE A 71 6.52 -17.61 53.46
CA ILE A 71 5.91 -18.74 52.74
C ILE A 71 4.75 -18.26 51.86
N ILE A 72 3.79 -17.53 52.44
CA ILE A 72 2.58 -17.14 51.71
C ILE A 72 2.89 -16.05 50.69
N GLY A 73 3.80 -15.12 51.01
CA GLY A 73 4.26 -14.08 50.09
C GLY A 73 4.73 -14.64 48.73
N PRO A 74 5.75 -15.51 48.70
CA PRO A 74 6.22 -16.14 47.46
C PRO A 74 5.16 -16.97 46.73
N ILE A 75 4.27 -17.66 47.45
CA ILE A 75 3.19 -18.45 46.83
C ILE A 75 2.18 -17.54 46.14
N LEU A 76 1.78 -16.43 46.76
CA LEU A 76 0.87 -15.45 46.16
C LEU A 76 1.50 -14.77 44.95
N VAL A 77 2.79 -14.41 45.05
CA VAL A 77 3.58 -13.86 43.94
C VAL A 77 3.66 -14.85 42.78
N TRP A 78 3.90 -16.12 43.05
CA TRP A 78 3.94 -17.16 42.01
C TRP A 78 2.55 -17.36 41.38
N ARG A 79 1.48 -17.43 42.16
CA ARG A 79 0.13 -17.49 41.60
C ARG A 79 -0.21 -16.26 40.76
N ALA A 80 0.21 -15.06 41.19
CA ALA A 80 0.05 -13.84 40.43
C ALA A 80 0.86 -13.85 39.11
N SER A 81 2.06 -14.45 39.10
CA SER A 81 2.86 -14.58 37.86
C SER A 81 2.28 -15.60 36.87
N LEU A 82 1.45 -16.53 37.34
CA LEU A 82 0.74 -17.48 36.49
C LEU A 82 -0.53 -16.90 35.85
N THR A 83 -0.96 -15.69 36.23
CA THR A 83 -2.12 -15.06 35.62
C THR A 83 -1.89 -14.86 34.12
N LYS A 84 -2.94 -15.08 33.32
CA LYS A 84 -2.92 -14.89 31.85
C LYS A 84 -2.35 -13.52 31.48
N ARG A 85 -2.75 -12.48 32.22
CA ARG A 85 -2.23 -11.11 32.06
C ARG A 85 -0.71 -11.03 32.21
N HIS A 86 -0.14 -11.67 33.24
CA HIS A 86 1.31 -11.64 33.44
C HIS A 86 2.06 -12.39 32.33
N LYS A 87 1.55 -13.54 31.89
CA LYS A 87 2.11 -14.29 30.75
C LYS A 87 2.09 -13.45 29.48
N ALA A 88 0.97 -12.78 29.19
CA ALA A 88 0.85 -11.86 28.06
C ALA A 88 1.83 -10.67 28.16
N LEU A 89 2.01 -10.09 29.36
CA LEU A 89 2.98 -9.01 29.59
C LEU A 89 4.44 -9.48 29.47
N ALA A 90 4.71 -10.76 29.78
CA ALA A 90 6.02 -11.35 29.62
C ALA A 90 6.31 -11.62 28.13
N ALA A 91 5.31 -12.05 27.36
CA ALA A 91 5.42 -12.34 25.93
C ALA A 91 5.86 -11.12 25.11
N ILE A 92 5.43 -9.91 25.47
CA ILE A 92 5.86 -8.65 24.81
C ILE A 92 7.40 -8.48 24.80
N GLY A 93 8.12 -9.05 25.77
CA GLY A 93 9.58 -8.91 25.82
C GLY A 93 10.08 -7.57 26.35
N ARG A 94 11.41 -7.45 26.48
CA ARG A 94 12.07 -6.29 27.14
C ARG A 94 12.30 -5.10 26.20
N ARG A 95 12.67 -5.36 24.95
CA ARG A 95 12.91 -4.33 23.92
C ARG A 95 11.60 -4.04 23.19
N ASN A 96 10.73 -3.25 23.81
CA ASN A 96 9.38 -2.94 23.34
C ASN A 96 9.18 -1.43 23.06
N ASN A 97 10.25 -0.68 22.83
CA ASN A 97 10.21 0.75 22.51
C ASN A 97 9.41 1.61 23.54
N GLY A 98 9.38 1.20 24.80
CA GLY A 98 8.73 1.95 25.90
C GLY A 98 7.21 1.75 26.00
N TYR A 99 6.62 0.85 25.21
CA TYR A 99 5.20 0.49 25.35
C TYR A 99 4.89 -0.32 26.61
N LEU A 100 5.91 -0.89 27.25
CA LEU A 100 5.77 -1.54 28.55
C LEU A 100 6.80 -0.97 29.50
N SER A 101 6.35 -0.45 30.65
CA SER A 101 7.28 0.03 31.68
C SER A 101 8.17 -1.12 32.17
N ASP A 102 9.41 -0.80 32.55
CA ASP A 102 10.35 -1.78 33.08
C ASP A 102 9.79 -2.62 34.23
N GLY A 103 8.96 -2.02 35.10
CA GLY A 103 8.44 -2.65 36.30
C GLY A 103 9.53 -2.93 37.34
N VAL A 104 9.12 -3.43 38.50
CA VAL A 104 10.05 -3.77 39.59
C VAL A 104 10.52 -5.22 39.39
N PRO A 105 11.84 -5.47 39.24
CA PRO A 105 12.35 -6.82 39.18
C PRO A 105 12.17 -7.50 40.53
N PHE A 106 11.44 -8.62 40.54
CA PHE A 106 11.35 -9.45 41.72
C PHE A 106 12.35 -10.59 41.57
N TRP A 107 12.23 -11.38 40.50
CA TRP A 107 13.07 -12.56 40.22
C TRP A 107 13.57 -12.54 38.76
N PRO A 108 14.62 -13.30 38.42
CA PRO A 108 15.07 -13.44 37.03
C PRO A 108 13.92 -13.88 36.12
N GLY A 109 13.53 -12.99 35.20
CA GLY A 109 12.41 -13.22 34.27
C GLY A 109 11.05 -12.68 34.72
N ILE A 110 10.84 -12.45 36.03
CA ILE A 110 9.56 -11.97 36.59
C ILE A 110 9.71 -10.53 37.09
N ARG A 111 8.87 -9.63 36.55
CA ARG A 111 8.77 -8.25 37.03
C ARG A 111 7.32 -7.87 37.30
N PHE A 112 7.09 -7.21 38.43
CA PHE A 112 5.75 -6.75 38.83
C PHE A 112 5.55 -5.27 38.49
N PHE A 113 4.31 -4.81 38.65
CA PHE A 113 3.91 -3.42 38.45
C PHE A 113 4.27 -2.87 37.06
N ARG A 114 4.33 -3.75 36.05
CA ARG A 114 4.48 -3.31 34.68
C ARG A 114 3.19 -2.65 34.20
N VAL A 115 3.30 -1.41 33.75
CA VAL A 115 2.24 -0.63 33.14
C VAL A 115 2.36 -0.75 31.63
N LEU A 116 1.34 -1.34 31.02
CA LEU A 116 1.19 -1.39 29.57
C LEU A 116 0.69 -0.02 29.06
N ARG A 117 1.32 0.47 28.00
CA ARG A 117 1.02 1.73 27.33
C ARG A 117 0.89 1.44 25.84
N MET A 118 -0.29 1.03 25.40
CA MET A 118 -0.52 0.72 23.97
C MET A 118 -0.81 2.02 23.20
N PRO A 119 -0.39 2.15 21.94
CA PRO A 119 -0.84 3.28 21.13
C PRO A 119 -2.36 3.21 20.97
N ASN A 120 -3.08 4.33 21.11
CA ASN A 120 -4.52 4.35 20.88
C ASN A 120 -4.77 4.47 19.37
N THR A 121 -4.96 3.31 18.72
CA THR A 121 -5.27 3.21 17.28
C THR A 121 -6.73 2.85 17.00
N ALA A 122 -7.57 2.66 18.02
CA ALA A 122 -8.97 2.28 17.85
C ALA A 122 -9.84 3.42 17.30
N VAL A 123 -9.46 4.66 17.60
CA VAL A 123 -10.25 5.85 17.24
C VAL A 123 -9.77 6.38 15.88
N PRO A 124 -10.68 6.65 14.92
CA PRO A 124 -10.30 7.34 13.69
C PRO A 124 -9.65 8.69 13.99
N ARG A 125 -8.65 9.04 13.19
CA ARG A 125 -7.96 10.32 13.31
C ARG A 125 -7.75 10.93 11.94
N ASN A 126 -7.97 12.23 11.85
CA ASN A 126 -7.56 13.03 10.70
C ASN A 126 -6.06 13.29 10.82
N PHE A 127 -5.29 12.82 9.83
CA PHE A 127 -3.83 12.94 9.83
C PHE A 127 -3.39 14.25 9.15
N THR A 128 -2.45 14.98 9.73
CA THR A 128 -1.85 16.20 9.11
C THR A 128 -0.63 15.84 8.26
N ASP A 129 -0.28 16.63 7.23
CA ASP A 129 0.82 16.30 6.28
C ASP A 129 2.23 16.29 6.88
N GLU A 130 2.36 16.78 8.12
CA GLU A 130 3.54 16.65 8.95
C GLU A 130 3.68 15.25 9.57
N GLU A 131 2.55 14.60 9.86
CA GLU A 131 2.49 13.20 10.26
C GLU A 131 2.54 12.33 9.00
N TRP A 132 3.21 11.17 9.05
CA TRP A 132 3.50 10.36 7.86
C TRP A 132 4.46 11.06 6.86
N GLY A 133 5.48 11.72 7.40
CA GLY A 133 6.60 12.25 6.61
C GLY A 133 7.59 11.14 6.22
N ASP A 134 8.88 11.50 6.10
CA ASP A 134 9.93 10.52 5.80
C ASP A 134 9.89 9.35 6.79
N PHE A 135 10.06 8.14 6.28
CA PHE A 135 10.31 6.97 7.13
C PHE A 135 11.76 7.07 7.61
N ASP A 136 11.95 7.26 8.91
CA ASP A 136 13.28 7.46 9.49
C ASP A 136 13.45 6.67 10.79
N LEU A 137 14.23 5.60 10.74
CA LEU A 137 14.49 4.72 11.88
C LEU A 137 15.14 5.46 13.05
N SER A 138 15.82 6.58 12.81
CA SER A 138 16.47 7.37 13.87
C SER A 138 15.47 7.98 14.87
N ARG A 139 14.18 8.04 14.50
CA ARG A 139 13.10 8.48 15.39
C ARG A 139 12.79 7.48 16.51
N LEU A 140 13.23 6.23 16.36
CA LEU A 140 13.09 5.22 17.41
C LEU A 140 14.19 5.36 18.45
N LYS A 141 13.79 5.36 19.73
CA LYS A 141 14.75 5.33 20.83
C LYS A 141 15.46 3.98 20.91
N VAL A 142 14.72 2.90 20.68
CA VAL A 142 15.21 1.52 20.69
C VAL A 142 14.43 0.74 19.64
N CYS A 143 15.14 0.03 18.75
CA CYS A 143 14.50 -0.88 17.81
C CYS A 143 13.80 -2.01 18.60
N PRO A 144 12.48 -2.23 18.40
CA PRO A 144 11.79 -3.27 19.14
C PRO A 144 12.17 -4.66 18.61
N GLU A 145 12.55 -5.55 19.53
CA GLU A 145 12.77 -6.98 19.27
C GLU A 145 11.63 -7.82 19.88
N SER A 146 10.46 -7.20 20.00
CA SER A 146 9.28 -7.83 20.58
C SER A 146 8.70 -8.85 19.60
N PRO A 147 8.33 -10.07 20.06
CA PRO A 147 7.54 -10.99 19.24
C PRO A 147 6.11 -10.45 19.00
N ALA A 148 5.66 -9.50 19.81
CA ALA A 148 4.35 -8.92 19.65
C ALA A 148 4.27 -8.01 18.43
N THR A 149 3.52 -8.44 17.41
CA THR A 149 3.48 -7.75 16.11
C THR A 149 2.93 -6.33 16.21
N TRP A 150 2.00 -6.06 17.15
CA TRP A 150 1.49 -4.71 17.39
C TRP A 150 2.56 -3.74 17.92
N VAL A 151 3.58 -4.24 18.63
CA VAL A 151 4.71 -3.41 19.12
C VAL A 151 5.55 -2.95 17.93
N GLN A 152 5.80 -3.86 16.98
CA GLN A 152 6.53 -3.54 15.76
C GLN A 152 5.74 -2.56 14.90
N PHE A 153 4.43 -2.81 14.70
CA PHE A 153 3.54 -1.89 13.99
C PHE A 153 3.52 -0.50 14.65
N GLY A 154 3.34 -0.42 15.97
CA GLY A 154 3.37 0.84 16.70
C GLY A 154 4.71 1.57 16.55
N ALA A 155 5.83 0.85 16.55
CA ALA A 155 7.13 1.45 16.27
C ALA A 155 7.22 1.98 14.84
N CYS A 156 6.73 1.24 13.83
CA CYS A 156 6.67 1.73 12.46
C CYS A 156 5.85 3.02 12.34
N LEU A 157 4.72 3.14 13.05
CA LEU A 157 3.94 4.37 13.08
C LEU A 157 4.74 5.55 13.67
N GLN A 158 5.56 5.31 14.71
CA GLN A 158 6.46 6.34 15.24
C GLN A 158 7.57 6.72 14.26
N VAL A 159 8.09 5.75 13.50
CA VAL A 159 9.07 5.99 12.42
C VAL A 159 8.48 6.90 11.34
N TYR A 160 7.20 6.75 11.01
CA TYR A 160 6.47 7.68 10.15
C TYR A 160 6.16 9.04 10.82
N GLY A 161 6.60 9.26 12.06
CA GLY A 161 6.47 10.53 12.78
C GLY A 161 5.13 10.71 13.48
N LEU A 162 4.32 9.65 13.64
CA LEU A 162 3.00 9.78 14.27
C LEU A 162 3.14 9.99 15.77
N LYS A 163 2.57 11.10 16.25
CA LYS A 163 2.44 11.39 17.68
C LYS A 163 1.18 10.72 18.20
N MET A 164 1.31 9.48 18.68
CA MET A 164 0.19 8.69 19.20
C MET A 164 0.01 8.90 20.70
N LYS A 165 -1.23 9.11 21.14
CA LYS A 165 -1.60 9.03 22.56
C LYS A 165 -1.57 7.56 22.98
N CYS A 166 -0.94 7.27 24.11
CA CYS A 166 -0.96 5.91 24.66
C CYS A 166 -2.18 5.73 25.58
N THR A 167 -2.82 4.57 25.51
CA THR A 167 -3.88 4.13 26.42
C THR A 167 -3.38 3.02 27.35
N LYS A 168 -3.99 2.95 28.55
CA LYS A 168 -3.81 1.85 29.50
C LYS A 168 -4.86 0.75 29.31
N GLU A 169 -5.92 1.05 28.56
CA GLU A 169 -6.96 0.10 28.21
C GLU A 169 -6.36 -0.93 27.28
N SER A 170 -6.54 -2.20 27.64
CA SER A 170 -5.98 -3.31 26.89
C SER A 170 -7.01 -4.41 26.81
N THR A 171 -7.22 -4.90 25.61
CA THR A 171 -8.04 -6.05 25.32
C THR A 171 -7.14 -7.29 25.26
N MET A 172 -7.55 -8.35 25.95
CA MET A 172 -6.88 -9.65 25.90
C MET A 172 -7.72 -10.61 25.06
N TYR A 173 -7.06 -11.34 24.17
CA TYR A 173 -7.67 -12.40 23.35
C TYR A 173 -6.74 -13.61 23.37
N GLU A 174 -7.27 -14.80 23.69
CA GLU A 174 -6.52 -16.07 23.68
C GLU A 174 -5.12 -15.98 24.33
N ASP A 175 -5.03 -15.38 25.52
CA ASP A 175 -3.80 -15.20 26.32
C ASP A 175 -2.77 -14.21 25.75
N SER A 176 -3.14 -13.47 24.71
CA SER A 176 -2.33 -12.43 24.08
C SER A 176 -2.98 -11.05 24.24
N PHE A 177 -2.16 -9.98 24.22
CA PHE A 177 -2.68 -8.62 24.12
C PHE A 177 -2.93 -8.25 22.67
N VAL A 178 -4.11 -7.72 22.39
CA VAL A 178 -4.50 -7.32 21.05
C VAL A 178 -4.63 -5.81 20.97
N LEU A 179 -4.10 -5.25 19.88
CA LEU A 179 -4.24 -3.83 19.59
C LEU A 179 -5.39 -3.66 18.58
N PRO A 180 -6.51 -3.04 18.97
CA PRO A 180 -7.54 -2.62 18.01
C PRO A 180 -6.97 -1.52 17.11
N VAL A 181 -7.04 -1.73 15.80
CA VAL A 181 -6.53 -0.79 14.79
C VAL A 181 -7.66 -0.35 13.89
N HIS A 182 -7.96 0.94 13.94
CA HIS A 182 -8.90 1.56 13.01
C HIS A 182 -8.35 1.48 11.59
N ARG A 183 -9.25 1.20 10.63
CA ARG A 183 -8.91 0.99 9.21
C ARG A 183 -8.08 2.11 8.62
N SER A 184 -8.32 3.36 9.00
CA SER A 184 -7.56 4.50 8.48
C SER A 184 -6.04 4.38 8.73
N TYR A 185 -5.60 3.82 9.86
CA TYR A 185 -4.17 3.61 10.14
C TYR A 185 -3.58 2.56 9.21
N LEU A 186 -4.26 1.41 9.08
CA LEU A 186 -3.83 0.34 8.20
C LEU A 186 -3.83 0.77 6.74
N PHE A 187 -4.85 1.54 6.34
CA PHE A 187 -4.97 2.07 4.99
C PHE A 187 -3.78 2.96 4.62
N ASN A 188 -3.48 3.96 5.46
CA ASN A 188 -2.32 4.84 5.25
C ASN A 188 -1.01 4.04 5.26
N PHE A 189 -0.88 3.10 6.20
CA PHE A 189 0.29 2.24 6.29
C PHE A 189 0.50 1.37 5.05
N LEU A 190 -0.57 0.79 4.50
CA LEU A 190 -0.53 -0.05 3.30
C LEU A 190 -0.18 0.76 2.06
N VAL A 191 -0.73 1.96 1.91
CA VAL A 191 -0.48 2.84 0.77
C VAL A 191 0.95 3.41 0.80
N LEU A 192 1.39 3.90 1.96
CA LEU A 192 2.72 4.51 2.12
C LEU A 192 3.83 3.48 2.13
N GLY A 193 3.59 2.29 2.70
CA GLY A 193 4.53 1.17 2.66
C GLY A 193 4.54 0.42 1.32
N ARG A 194 3.73 0.85 0.34
CA ARG A 194 3.67 0.28 -1.03
C ARG A 194 3.43 -1.23 -1.04
N TYR A 195 2.45 -1.68 -0.25
CA TYR A 195 2.19 -3.11 -0.06
C TYR A 195 1.57 -3.78 -1.29
N ARG A 196 1.88 -5.06 -1.52
CA ARG A 196 1.27 -5.89 -2.58
C ARG A 196 1.28 -7.36 -2.23
N GLU A 197 0.37 -8.13 -2.80
CA GLU A 197 0.43 -9.59 -2.70
C GLU A 197 1.71 -10.10 -3.41
N LYS A 198 2.46 -10.97 -2.73
CA LYS A 198 3.61 -11.62 -3.37
C LYS A 198 3.08 -12.70 -4.29
N LYS A 199 3.11 -12.41 -5.59
CA LYS A 199 2.92 -13.44 -6.61
C LYS A 199 3.92 -14.55 -6.35
N SER A 200 3.43 -15.75 -6.01
CA SER A 200 4.29 -16.92 -5.88
C SER A 200 5.11 -17.05 -7.17
N LYS A 201 6.42 -17.30 -7.06
CA LYS A 201 7.34 -17.40 -8.20
C LYS A 201 7.06 -18.67 -9.03
N LYS A 202 5.87 -18.78 -9.61
CA LYS A 202 5.53 -19.78 -10.63
C LYS A 202 5.51 -19.09 -12.01
N SER A 203 6.68 -18.66 -12.47
CA SER A 203 7.16 -18.89 -13.84
C SER A 203 8.53 -18.25 -14.03
N SER A 204 9.49 -19.06 -14.48
CA SER A 204 10.80 -18.65 -14.94
C SER A 204 10.66 -17.83 -16.24
N HIS A 205 11.03 -16.56 -16.19
CA HIS A 205 11.09 -15.68 -17.35
C HIS A 205 12.24 -16.07 -18.29
N SER A 206 11.94 -16.49 -19.52
CA SER A 206 12.90 -16.48 -20.63
C SER A 206 12.92 -15.09 -21.30
N LEU A 207 14.12 -14.60 -21.58
CA LEU A 207 14.36 -13.35 -22.29
C LEU A 207 13.88 -13.52 -23.74
N GLY A 208 12.75 -12.91 -24.11
CA GLY A 208 12.28 -12.88 -25.51
C GLY A 208 10.78 -13.09 -25.70
N GLN A 209 10.10 -13.80 -24.80
CA GLN A 209 8.64 -13.86 -24.73
C GLN A 209 8.14 -12.76 -23.79
N ARG A 210 8.13 -11.52 -24.30
CA ARG A 210 7.59 -10.35 -23.60
C ARG A 210 6.07 -10.42 -23.49
N ARG A 211 5.61 -11.04 -22.41
CA ARG A 211 4.59 -10.59 -21.44
C ARG A 211 3.81 -11.79 -20.89
N PRO A 212 3.39 -11.73 -19.62
CA PRO A 212 2.66 -12.79 -18.98
C PRO A 212 1.26 -12.85 -19.57
N SER A 213 0.97 -13.89 -20.36
CA SER A 213 -0.40 -14.39 -20.35
C SER A 213 -0.59 -15.01 -18.96
N ILE A 214 -1.26 -14.25 -18.08
CA ILE A 214 -1.88 -14.85 -16.92
C ILE A 214 -3.06 -15.63 -17.48
N ARG A 215 -2.79 -16.87 -17.89
CA ARG A 215 -3.83 -17.88 -17.92
C ARG A 215 -4.20 -18.13 -16.46
N LEU A 216 -5.19 -17.39 -15.97
CA LEU A 216 -6.04 -17.90 -14.91
C LEU A 216 -6.81 -19.07 -15.50
N THR A 217 -6.15 -20.21 -15.64
CA THR A 217 -6.87 -21.45 -15.40
C THR A 217 -7.11 -21.44 -13.89
N LEU A 218 -8.27 -20.92 -13.49
CA LEU A 218 -8.92 -21.41 -12.29
C LEU A 218 -9.16 -22.90 -12.53
N ALA A 219 -8.12 -23.72 -12.33
CA ALA A 219 -8.32 -25.07 -11.86
C ALA A 219 -8.82 -24.91 -10.41
N GLN A 220 -10.07 -24.48 -10.29
CA GLN A 220 -10.97 -25.01 -9.28
C GLN A 220 -11.06 -26.51 -9.58
N THR A 221 -10.04 -27.27 -9.19
CA THR A 221 -10.33 -28.58 -8.65
C THR A 221 -11.12 -28.29 -7.39
N PHE A 222 -12.45 -28.22 -7.54
CA PHE A 222 -13.38 -28.47 -6.45
C PHE A 222 -13.15 -29.90 -5.97
N SER A 223 -12.03 -30.14 -5.29
CA SER A 223 -11.92 -31.24 -4.36
C SER A 223 -12.66 -30.79 -3.12
N ARG A 224 -13.86 -31.33 -2.96
CA ARG A 224 -14.90 -30.91 -2.03
C ARG A 224 -14.59 -31.23 -0.56
N SER A 225 -13.33 -31.32 -0.14
CA SER A 225 -12.99 -31.88 1.18
C SER A 225 -11.72 -31.36 1.88
N SER A 226 -11.08 -30.26 1.49
CA SER A 226 -10.18 -29.52 2.39
C SER A 226 -10.61 -28.07 2.52
N LEU A 227 -11.01 -27.72 3.73
CA LEU A 227 -11.39 -26.38 4.16
C LEU A 227 -10.11 -25.55 4.29
N ASP A 228 -9.60 -25.08 3.16
CA ASP A 228 -8.33 -24.35 3.10
C ASP A 228 -8.49 -22.94 3.71
N ASN A 229 -7.97 -22.76 4.92
CA ASN A 229 -7.63 -21.44 5.44
C ASN A 229 -6.56 -20.83 4.52
N TYR A 230 -6.94 -19.86 3.69
CA TYR A 230 -5.96 -19.11 2.91
C TYR A 230 -5.54 -17.87 3.69
N ASN A 231 -4.22 -17.77 3.94
CA ASN A 231 -3.60 -16.57 4.51
C ASN A 231 -3.26 -15.62 3.36
N VAL A 232 -3.76 -14.38 3.42
CA VAL A 232 -3.38 -13.34 2.46
C VAL A 232 -2.19 -12.59 3.04
N SER A 233 -1.03 -12.64 2.41
CA SER A 233 0.16 -11.93 2.86
C SER A 233 0.50 -10.78 1.90
N LEU A 234 0.36 -9.55 2.39
CA LEU A 234 0.78 -8.34 1.70
C LEU A 234 2.21 -7.99 2.10
N HIS A 235 3.09 -7.82 1.12
CA HIS A 235 4.48 -7.44 1.33
C HIS A 235 4.71 -6.01 0.86
N GLY A 236 5.30 -5.20 1.73
CA GLY A 236 5.66 -3.82 1.45
C GLY A 236 7.10 -3.51 1.85
N MET A 237 7.48 -2.25 1.67
CA MET A 237 8.81 -1.74 2.00
C MET A 237 9.07 -1.80 3.51
N THR A 238 8.04 -1.49 4.30
CA THR A 238 8.15 -1.41 5.76
C THR A 238 7.85 -2.72 6.47
N GLY A 239 7.46 -3.78 5.77
CA GLY A 239 7.20 -5.08 6.41
C GLY A 239 6.30 -6.00 5.59
N THR A 240 5.86 -7.10 6.19
CA THR A 240 4.80 -7.97 5.63
C THR A 240 3.61 -7.94 6.58
N LEU A 241 2.41 -7.80 6.04
CA LEU A 241 1.16 -7.96 6.78
C LEU A 241 0.48 -9.25 6.33
N SER A 242 0.26 -10.17 7.24
CA SER A 242 -0.50 -11.39 7.00
C SER A 242 -1.90 -11.25 7.57
N PHE A 243 -2.90 -11.57 6.77
CA PHE A 243 -4.32 -11.55 7.13
C PHE A 243 -4.80 -13.01 7.21
N GLU A 244 -5.33 -13.41 8.35
CA GLU A 244 -5.89 -14.75 8.56
C GLU A 244 -7.41 -14.71 8.33
N LYS A 245 -7.92 -15.51 7.39
CA LYS A 245 -9.37 -15.64 7.17
C LYS A 245 -9.93 -16.79 8.00
N ARG A 246 -10.89 -16.52 8.88
CA ARG A 246 -11.53 -17.53 9.74
C ARG A 246 -12.71 -18.21 9.03
N SER A 247 -12.48 -19.45 8.62
CA SER A 247 -13.48 -20.42 8.15
C SER A 247 -14.20 -20.09 6.82
N SER A 248 -14.66 -21.15 6.17
CA SER A 248 -15.20 -21.20 4.80
C SER A 248 -16.61 -20.63 4.61
N TYR A 249 -17.37 -20.40 5.69
CA TYR A 249 -18.79 -20.05 5.58
C TYR A 249 -19.04 -18.54 5.63
N SER A 250 -18.05 -17.74 6.03
CA SER A 250 -18.14 -16.29 5.92
C SER A 250 -17.16 -15.79 4.85
N SER A 251 -17.65 -14.95 3.94
CA SER A 251 -16.80 -14.20 3.00
C SER A 251 -15.96 -13.14 3.71
N GLU A 252 -16.22 -12.89 5.00
CA GLU A 252 -15.59 -11.83 5.78
C GLU A 252 -14.20 -12.28 6.24
N LEU A 253 -13.18 -11.49 5.92
CA LEU A 253 -11.87 -11.68 6.53
C LEU A 253 -12.00 -11.25 7.98
N THR A 254 -11.83 -12.21 8.89
CA THR A 254 -11.61 -11.88 10.30
C THR A 254 -10.35 -11.06 10.44
N GLY A 255 -10.46 -9.92 11.12
CA GLY A 255 -9.43 -8.88 11.16
C GLY A 255 -8.15 -9.23 11.91
N ARG A 256 -7.69 -10.50 11.95
CA ARG A 256 -6.39 -10.83 12.54
C ARG A 256 -5.29 -10.46 11.56
N VAL A 257 -4.45 -9.53 11.98
CA VAL A 257 -3.31 -9.07 11.20
C VAL A 257 -2.03 -9.38 11.96
N GLU A 258 -1.06 -9.97 11.28
CA GLU A 258 0.28 -10.22 11.80
C GLU A 258 1.29 -9.42 10.98
N PHE A 259 2.04 -8.57 11.66
CA PHE A 259 3.15 -7.85 11.05
C PHE A 259 4.43 -8.68 11.19
N ILE A 260 4.93 -9.17 10.07
CA ILE A 260 6.04 -10.13 9.96
C ILE A 260 7.22 -9.42 9.28
N ARG A 261 8.04 -8.68 10.05
CA ARG A 261 9.43 -8.32 9.66
C ARG A 261 10.19 -7.69 10.84
N SER A 262 11.47 -8.04 10.99
CA SER A 262 12.39 -7.23 11.80
C SER A 262 12.58 -5.86 11.13
N LEU A 263 12.42 -4.79 11.90
CA LEU A 263 12.68 -3.41 11.47
C LEU A 263 14.10 -3.20 10.95
N GLU A 264 15.04 -4.04 11.38
CA GLU A 264 16.44 -4.05 10.92
C GLU A 264 16.60 -4.39 9.44
N ALA A 265 15.62 -5.11 8.87
CA ALA A 265 15.62 -5.45 7.45
C ALA A 265 14.88 -4.42 6.58
N CYS A 266 14.34 -3.35 7.18
CA CYS A 266 13.71 -2.26 6.44
C CYS A 266 14.78 -1.29 5.94
N GLU A 267 14.47 -0.58 4.85
CA GLU A 267 15.31 0.53 4.41
C GLU A 267 15.39 1.58 5.52
N SER A 268 16.59 2.06 5.83
CA SER A 268 16.81 2.96 6.96
C SER A 268 16.14 4.33 6.75
N HIS A 269 15.96 4.71 5.49
CA HIS A 269 15.34 5.96 5.10
C HIS A 269 14.48 5.76 3.84
N ILE A 270 13.20 6.11 3.92
CA ILE A 270 12.31 6.21 2.76
C ILE A 270 11.94 7.69 2.61
N PRO A 271 12.36 8.36 1.53
CA PRO A 271 12.09 9.78 1.35
C PRO A 271 10.59 10.03 1.14
N LYS A 272 10.13 11.19 1.60
CA LYS A 272 8.77 11.67 1.37
C LYS A 272 8.52 11.84 -0.12
N ASP A 273 7.38 11.33 -0.56
CA ASP A 273 6.94 11.46 -1.94
C ASP A 273 6.60 12.90 -2.32
N LYS A 274 6.83 13.24 -3.60
CA LYS A 274 6.44 14.54 -4.17
C LYS A 274 4.91 14.73 -4.19
N LEU A 275 4.14 13.64 -4.20
CA LEU A 275 2.68 13.68 -4.11
C LEU A 275 2.21 13.90 -2.68
N SER A 276 1.12 14.66 -2.53
CA SER A 276 0.42 14.74 -1.25
C SER A 276 -0.09 13.36 -0.83
N ARG A 277 -0.27 13.16 0.48
CA ARG A 277 -0.81 11.88 1.00
C ARG A 277 -2.21 11.62 0.50
N LEU A 278 -3.06 12.65 0.46
CA LEU A 278 -4.39 12.54 -0.12
C LEU A 278 -4.32 12.06 -1.57
N SER A 279 -3.44 12.65 -2.38
CA SER A 279 -3.22 12.20 -3.77
C SER A 279 -2.77 10.74 -3.84
N MET A 280 -1.90 10.27 -2.93
CA MET A 280 -1.47 8.86 -2.89
C MET A 280 -2.58 7.90 -2.47
N LEU A 281 -3.41 8.29 -1.50
CA LEU A 281 -4.59 7.52 -1.10
C LEU A 281 -5.61 7.44 -2.24
N LEU A 282 -5.82 8.57 -2.93
CA LEU A 282 -6.69 8.65 -4.09
C LEU A 282 -6.16 7.84 -5.27
N LEU A 283 -4.84 7.82 -5.51
CA LEU A 283 -4.23 6.90 -6.48
C LEU A 283 -4.57 5.45 -6.15
N MET A 284 -4.47 5.04 -4.89
CA MET A 284 -4.87 3.68 -4.50
C MET A 284 -6.35 3.41 -4.84
N HIS A 285 -7.22 4.41 -4.75
CA HIS A 285 -8.62 4.33 -5.20
C HIS A 285 -8.82 4.51 -6.72
N GLY A 286 -7.74 4.60 -7.48
CA GLY A 286 -7.76 4.72 -8.93
C GLY A 286 -8.02 6.14 -9.42
N PHE A 287 -7.73 7.17 -8.64
CA PHE A 287 -7.81 8.56 -9.08
C PHE A 287 -6.43 9.11 -9.44
N LEU A 288 -6.31 9.82 -10.58
CA LEU A 288 -5.10 10.57 -10.92
C LEU A 288 -5.20 12.01 -10.43
N SER A 289 -4.07 12.57 -9.97
CA SER A 289 -3.97 13.95 -9.52
C SER A 289 -3.64 14.86 -10.71
N LEU A 290 -4.38 15.97 -10.84
CA LEU A 290 -4.05 17.06 -11.75
C LEU A 290 -3.18 18.11 -11.05
N PRO A 291 -2.38 18.91 -11.77
CA PRO A 291 -1.55 19.96 -11.17
C PRO A 291 -2.36 21.06 -10.47
N SER A 292 -3.59 21.29 -10.94
CA SER A 292 -4.56 22.19 -10.28
C SER A 292 -5.00 21.74 -8.88
N GLY A 293 -4.66 20.52 -8.43
CA GLY A 293 -5.17 19.91 -7.20
C GLY A 293 -6.47 19.13 -7.36
N ASN A 294 -7.09 19.17 -8.54
CA ASN A 294 -8.26 18.35 -8.86
C ASN A 294 -7.86 16.88 -9.08
N HIS A 295 -8.85 15.97 -8.98
CA HIS A 295 -8.64 14.54 -9.16
C HIS A 295 -9.61 13.95 -10.20
N ILE A 296 -9.15 12.97 -10.97
CA ILE A 296 -9.96 12.30 -12.01
C ILE A 296 -9.99 10.78 -11.78
N CYS A 297 -11.17 10.17 -11.81
CA CYS A 297 -11.34 8.74 -11.55
C CYS A 297 -11.02 7.88 -12.77
N CYS A 298 -10.04 6.98 -12.67
CA CYS A 298 -9.73 5.97 -13.69
C CYS A 298 -10.61 4.73 -13.58
N ILE A 299 -11.22 4.48 -12.42
CA ILE A 299 -12.15 3.38 -12.25
C ILE A 299 -13.48 3.84 -12.81
N ILE A 300 -13.78 3.30 -13.99
CA ILE A 300 -15.12 3.36 -14.54
C ILE A 300 -15.94 2.41 -13.69
N GLY A 301 -16.97 2.93 -13.01
CA GLY A 301 -17.85 2.11 -12.20
C GLY A 301 -18.34 0.93 -13.04
N GLU A 302 -18.08 -0.29 -12.58
CA GLU A 302 -18.83 -1.44 -13.06
C GLU A 302 -20.28 -1.10 -12.76
N TYR A 303 -21.05 -0.83 -13.82
CA TYR A 303 -22.48 -1.02 -13.73
C TYR A 303 -22.63 -2.50 -13.46
N ASP A 304 -22.72 -2.86 -12.18
CA ASP A 304 -23.46 -4.05 -11.79
C ASP A 304 -24.81 -3.86 -12.46
N HIS A 305 -24.95 -4.50 -13.63
CA HIS A 305 -26.23 -5.07 -13.98
C HIS A 305 -26.53 -6.01 -12.82
N HIS A 306 -27.11 -5.45 -11.76
CA HIS A 306 -28.24 -6.11 -11.14
C HIS A 306 -29.14 -6.46 -12.33
N GLN A 307 -28.89 -7.64 -12.91
CA GLN A 307 -29.98 -8.54 -13.21
C GLN A 307 -30.82 -8.44 -11.95
N GLU A 308 -31.84 -7.59 -12.01
CA GLU A 308 -33.08 -7.89 -11.34
C GLU A 308 -33.27 -9.36 -11.66
N ALA A 309 -32.96 -10.21 -10.69
CA ALA A 309 -33.42 -11.55 -10.66
C ALA A 309 -34.94 -11.36 -10.61
N GLY A 310 -35.52 -11.15 -11.79
CA GLY A 310 -36.92 -11.38 -11.99
C GLY A 310 -37.08 -12.81 -11.53
N ASP A 311 -37.76 -12.97 -10.40
CA ASP A 311 -38.45 -14.18 -10.02
C ASP A 311 -39.45 -14.50 -11.15
N GLY A 312 -38.91 -14.93 -12.29
CA GLY A 312 -39.62 -15.34 -13.48
C GLY A 312 -39.78 -16.83 -13.37
N ASP A 313 -40.82 -17.25 -12.65
CA ASP A 313 -41.28 -18.63 -12.63
C ASP A 313 -41.37 -19.16 -14.06
N SER A 314 -40.78 -20.34 -14.21
CA SER A 314 -40.73 -21.13 -15.43
C SER A 314 -42.10 -21.34 -16.08
N SER A 315 -42.23 -20.95 -17.34
CA SER A 315 -42.96 -21.76 -18.31
C SER A 315 -42.41 -21.56 -19.72
N SER A 316 -41.86 -22.65 -20.24
CA SER A 316 -41.62 -23.00 -21.64
C SER A 316 -42.29 -22.11 -22.70
N GLU A 317 -41.50 -21.63 -23.67
CA GLU A 317 -41.43 -22.26 -24.99
C GLU A 317 -40.39 -21.56 -25.86
N SER A 318 -39.79 -22.37 -26.73
CA SER A 318 -38.80 -22.04 -27.74
C SER A 318 -39.24 -20.93 -28.68
N ASP A 319 -38.37 -19.95 -28.90
CA ASP A 319 -38.12 -19.46 -30.25
C ASP A 319 -36.79 -18.70 -30.36
N HIS A 320 -36.17 -18.84 -31.53
CA HIS A 320 -34.85 -18.37 -31.90
C HIS A 320 -34.58 -16.90 -31.53
N VAL A 321 -33.89 -16.67 -30.41
CA VAL A 321 -33.25 -15.38 -30.13
C VAL A 321 -32.02 -15.27 -31.02
N LEU A 322 -32.21 -14.71 -32.22
CA LEU A 322 -31.15 -14.10 -33.00
C LEU A 322 -30.35 -13.19 -32.07
N LEU A 323 -29.08 -13.52 -31.85
CA LEU A 323 -28.08 -12.70 -31.19
C LEU A 323 -27.96 -11.38 -31.96
N SER A 324 -28.85 -10.44 -31.66
CA SER A 324 -28.76 -9.08 -32.13
C SER A 324 -27.50 -8.49 -31.49
N PRO A 325 -26.54 -7.97 -32.28
CA PRO A 325 -25.32 -7.39 -31.75
C PRO A 325 -25.71 -6.25 -30.81
N GLY A 326 -25.39 -6.42 -29.52
CA GLY A 326 -25.77 -5.51 -28.45
C GLY A 326 -25.00 -4.19 -28.53
N PRO A 327 -25.39 -3.19 -27.73
CA PRO A 327 -25.02 -1.82 -27.95
C PRO A 327 -23.59 -1.51 -27.50
N LYS A 328 -22.83 -0.95 -28.44
CA LYS A 328 -21.52 -0.32 -28.22
C LYS A 328 -21.62 0.74 -27.12
N ARG A 329 -20.96 0.46 -26.00
CA ARG A 329 -20.98 1.29 -24.80
C ARG A 329 -20.18 2.58 -25.02
N ARG A 330 -20.78 3.71 -24.64
CA ARG A 330 -20.18 5.05 -24.68
C ARG A 330 -19.98 5.55 -23.26
N TRP A 331 -19.04 6.47 -23.05
CA TRP A 331 -18.78 7.07 -21.74
C TRP A 331 -18.63 8.61 -21.84
N SER A 332 -19.17 9.35 -20.86
CA SER A 332 -19.08 10.80 -20.73
C SER A 332 -19.01 11.27 -19.27
N TRP A 333 -18.45 12.45 -19.05
CA TRP A 333 -18.32 13.05 -17.72
C TRP A 333 -19.65 13.33 -17.03
N LYS A 334 -19.67 13.10 -15.73
CA LYS A 334 -20.56 13.79 -14.79
C LYS A 334 -19.70 14.25 -13.61
N ARG A 335 -19.82 15.52 -13.25
CA ARG A 335 -19.14 16.06 -12.08
C ARG A 335 -19.90 15.58 -10.86
N GLU A 336 -19.26 14.78 -10.02
CA GLU A 336 -19.87 14.28 -8.78
C GLU A 336 -18.98 14.67 -7.61
N THR A 337 -19.59 15.21 -6.56
CA THR A 337 -18.91 15.31 -5.27
C THR A 337 -18.84 13.90 -4.70
N PRO A 338 -17.64 13.34 -4.49
CA PRO A 338 -17.53 11.97 -3.98
C PRO A 338 -18.15 11.88 -2.57
N PRO A 339 -18.65 10.71 -2.15
CA PRO A 339 -19.14 10.51 -0.78
C PRO A 339 -18.01 10.59 0.28
N LEU A 340 -16.74 10.69 -0.15
CA LEU A 340 -15.60 10.96 0.71
C LEU A 340 -15.68 12.41 1.21
N ARG A 341 -16.38 12.64 2.33
CA ARG A 341 -16.28 13.88 3.11
C ARG A 341 -14.85 14.01 3.67
N VAL A 342 -13.96 14.60 2.89
CA VAL A 342 -12.72 15.18 3.41
C VAL A 342 -13.09 16.57 3.92
N GLU A 343 -13.17 16.73 5.25
CA GLU A 343 -13.76 17.90 5.92
C GLU A 343 -13.03 19.24 5.68
N SER A 344 -11.92 19.28 4.95
CA SER A 344 -11.05 20.47 4.89
C SER A 344 -11.07 21.27 3.57
N ALA A 345 -11.64 20.76 2.48
CA ALA A 345 -11.85 21.54 1.24
C ALA A 345 -12.85 20.83 0.30
N PRO A 346 -13.65 21.55 -0.50
CA PRO A 346 -14.44 20.94 -1.55
C PRO A 346 -13.51 20.30 -2.59
N MET A 347 -13.31 19.00 -2.49
CA MET A 347 -12.53 18.23 -3.46
C MET A 347 -13.37 18.01 -4.70
N GLN A 348 -12.95 18.59 -5.83
CA GLN A 348 -13.58 18.34 -7.11
C GLN A 348 -13.04 17.03 -7.69
N VAL A 349 -13.95 16.10 -7.95
CA VAL A 349 -13.66 14.83 -8.59
C VAL A 349 -14.46 14.73 -9.88
N ASP A 350 -13.77 14.49 -10.98
CA ASP A 350 -14.43 14.20 -12.24
C ASP A 350 -14.49 12.68 -12.43
N VAL A 351 -15.71 12.14 -12.59
CA VAL A 351 -15.98 10.71 -12.78
C VAL A 351 -16.51 10.48 -14.18
N LEU A 352 -16.02 9.42 -14.82
CA LEU A 352 -16.48 8.99 -16.13
C LEU A 352 -17.72 8.09 -15.97
N HIS A 353 -18.87 8.52 -16.51
CA HIS A 353 -20.10 7.73 -16.49
C HIS A 353 -20.35 7.09 -17.85
N PRO A 354 -21.03 5.93 -17.90
CA PRO A 354 -21.54 5.43 -19.17
C PRO A 354 -22.55 6.43 -19.71
N MET A 355 -22.51 6.66 -21.01
CA MET A 355 -23.45 7.50 -21.72
C MET A 355 -24.34 6.59 -22.55
N GLU A 356 -25.65 6.75 -22.43
CA GLU A 356 -26.59 6.09 -23.32
C GLU A 356 -26.29 6.51 -24.76
N SER A 357 -26.10 5.52 -25.63
CA SER A 357 -25.77 5.75 -27.03
C SER A 357 -27.05 5.81 -27.84
N THR A 358 -27.32 6.97 -28.45
CA THR A 358 -28.38 7.08 -29.45
C THR A 358 -28.04 6.22 -30.68
N PRO A 359 -29.03 5.75 -31.46
CA PRO A 359 -28.79 4.93 -32.65
C PRO A 359 -27.78 5.57 -33.62
N ASP A 360 -27.88 6.88 -33.85
CA ASP A 360 -26.97 7.63 -34.73
C ASP A 360 -25.52 7.58 -34.23
N VAL A 361 -25.32 7.69 -32.91
CA VAL A 361 -23.99 7.59 -32.32
C VAL A 361 -23.46 6.17 -32.43
N GLN A 362 -24.30 5.15 -32.23
CA GLN A 362 -23.89 3.75 -32.39
C GLN A 362 -23.46 3.45 -33.82
N GLN A 363 -24.23 3.90 -34.82
CA GLN A 363 -23.86 3.78 -36.23
C GLN A 363 -22.54 4.48 -36.52
N LYS A 364 -22.35 5.71 -36.02
CA LYS A 364 -21.07 6.41 -36.15
C LYS A 364 -19.92 5.65 -35.51
N LEU A 365 -20.09 5.08 -34.32
CA LEU A 365 -19.07 4.26 -33.67
C LEU A 365 -18.79 2.94 -34.42
N LEU A 366 -19.78 2.38 -35.13
CA LEU A 366 -19.60 1.27 -36.07
C LEU A 366 -18.73 1.67 -37.26
N GLU A 367 -18.99 2.82 -37.86
CA GLU A 367 -18.17 3.35 -38.95
C GLU A 367 -16.72 3.59 -38.48
N LEU A 368 -16.54 4.24 -37.32
CA LEU A 368 -15.21 4.48 -36.74
C LEU A 368 -14.48 3.19 -36.34
N ALA A 369 -15.21 2.14 -35.97
CA ALA A 369 -14.61 0.84 -35.69
C ALA A 369 -14.02 0.19 -36.94
N GLY A 370 -14.64 0.41 -38.11
CA GLY A 370 -14.17 -0.10 -39.40
C GLY A 370 -12.96 0.65 -39.98
N MET A 371 -12.61 1.83 -39.46
CA MET A 371 -11.47 2.61 -39.94
C MET A 371 -10.14 2.08 -39.37
N THR A 372 -9.05 2.19 -40.14
CA THR A 372 -7.71 1.82 -39.64
C THR A 372 -7.30 2.67 -38.44
N PHE A 373 -7.57 3.98 -38.50
CA PHE A 373 -7.35 4.93 -37.42
C PHE A 373 -8.59 5.80 -37.24
N VAL A 374 -8.90 6.20 -36.01
CA VAL A 374 -9.97 7.16 -35.75
C VAL A 374 -9.47 8.56 -36.11
N PRO A 375 -10.09 9.26 -37.08
CA PRO A 375 -9.62 10.56 -37.53
C PRO A 375 -9.45 11.56 -36.37
N PRO A 376 -8.44 12.44 -36.38
CA PRO A 376 -8.22 13.41 -35.31
C PRO A 376 -9.39 14.36 -35.05
N ALA A 377 -10.21 14.61 -36.07
CA ALA A 377 -11.41 15.46 -35.99
C ALA A 377 -12.58 14.80 -35.24
N GLU A 378 -12.56 13.47 -35.10
CA GLU A 378 -13.63 12.75 -34.43
C GLU A 378 -13.54 12.90 -32.91
N PRO A 379 -14.67 13.07 -32.19
CA PRO A 379 -14.67 13.36 -30.76
C PRO A 379 -14.43 12.12 -29.90
N TYR A 380 -14.04 10.99 -30.50
CA TYR A 380 -13.82 9.72 -29.83
C TYR A 380 -12.39 9.23 -30.02
N VAL A 381 -11.92 8.48 -29.03
CA VAL A 381 -10.68 7.70 -29.03
C VAL A 381 -11.07 6.24 -28.90
N ARG A 382 -10.55 5.41 -29.78
CA ARG A 382 -10.74 3.97 -29.75
C ARG A 382 -9.76 3.34 -28.76
N VAL A 383 -10.27 2.49 -27.89
CA VAL A 383 -9.48 1.78 -26.89
C VAL A 383 -9.83 0.30 -27.02
N TYR A 384 -8.79 -0.51 -27.17
CA TYR A 384 -8.91 -1.97 -27.21
C TYR A 384 -8.86 -2.50 -25.80
N THR A 385 -9.79 -3.37 -25.43
CA THR A 385 -9.88 -4.00 -24.10
C THR A 385 -9.27 -5.39 -24.06
N ASP A 386 -8.79 -5.89 -25.21
CA ASP A 386 -8.06 -7.15 -25.35
C ASP A 386 -6.80 -7.19 -24.46
N GLU A 387 -6.40 -8.41 -24.07
CA GLU A 387 -5.20 -8.60 -23.28
C GLU A 387 -3.96 -7.99 -23.96
N PRO A 388 -3.17 -7.16 -23.24
CA PRO A 388 -2.05 -6.42 -23.81
C PRO A 388 -0.95 -7.37 -24.30
N GLY A 389 -0.88 -7.59 -25.62
CA GLY A 389 0.13 -8.45 -26.24
C GLY A 389 -0.39 -9.30 -27.40
N GLN A 390 -1.70 -9.57 -27.45
CA GLN A 390 -2.35 -9.97 -28.70
C GLN A 390 -2.57 -8.72 -29.52
N SER A 391 -1.58 -8.37 -30.34
CA SER A 391 -1.69 -7.21 -31.21
C SER A 391 -2.96 -7.34 -32.04
N SER A 392 -3.89 -6.40 -31.91
CA SER A 392 -5.09 -6.29 -32.75
C SER A 392 -4.78 -6.32 -34.26
N ARG A 393 -3.51 -6.12 -34.64
CA ARG A 393 -3.00 -6.28 -36.01
C ARG A 393 -3.09 -7.70 -36.58
N THR A 394 -3.19 -8.76 -35.77
CA THR A 394 -3.38 -10.13 -36.30
C THR A 394 -4.84 -10.51 -36.50
N ARG A 395 -5.79 -9.73 -35.99
CA ARG A 395 -7.22 -9.90 -36.30
C ARG A 395 -7.56 -9.08 -37.55
N THR A 396 -7.25 -9.62 -38.72
CA THR A 396 -7.68 -9.05 -40.01
C THR A 396 -9.16 -9.27 -40.29
N ASN A 397 -9.83 -10.13 -39.50
CA ASN A 397 -11.25 -10.42 -39.65
C ASN A 397 -12.09 -9.57 -38.69
N PRO A 398 -12.78 -8.51 -39.17
CA PRO A 398 -13.69 -7.71 -38.35
C PRO A 398 -14.86 -8.53 -37.76
N SER A 399 -15.14 -9.71 -38.30
CA SER A 399 -16.17 -10.65 -37.81
C SER A 399 -15.79 -11.39 -36.52
N GLU A 400 -14.51 -11.37 -36.10
CA GLU A 400 -14.03 -12.06 -34.89
C GLU A 400 -13.84 -11.11 -33.68
N LEU A 401 -14.05 -9.80 -33.88
CA LEU A 401 -14.10 -8.84 -32.78
C LEU A 401 -15.39 -9.09 -32.01
N THR A 402 -15.26 -9.66 -30.81
CA THR A 402 -16.41 -9.73 -29.91
C THR A 402 -16.75 -8.31 -29.46
N GLU A 403 -18.03 -8.07 -29.15
CA GLU A 403 -18.54 -6.77 -28.66
C GLU A 403 -17.75 -6.22 -27.45
N TRP A 404 -17.03 -7.10 -26.75
CA TRP A 404 -16.27 -6.81 -25.53
C TRP A 404 -14.83 -6.32 -25.75
N ASP A 405 -14.32 -6.35 -26.99
CA ASP A 405 -12.90 -6.12 -27.30
C ASP A 405 -12.61 -4.66 -27.75
N LEU A 406 -13.67 -3.89 -28.00
CA LEU A 406 -13.59 -2.54 -28.54
C LEU A 406 -14.50 -1.55 -27.83
N ALA A 407 -13.90 -0.49 -27.28
CA ALA A 407 -14.65 0.59 -26.64
C ALA A 407 -14.18 1.96 -27.13
N PHE A 408 -15.06 2.96 -26.95
CA PHE A 408 -14.80 4.34 -27.35
C PHE A 408 -14.92 5.27 -26.15
N LEU A 409 -13.91 6.13 -26.00
CA LEU A 409 -13.85 7.16 -24.98
C LEU A 409 -14.00 8.54 -25.65
N LYS A 410 -14.70 9.49 -25.02
CA LYS A 410 -14.66 10.88 -25.48
C LYS A 410 -13.22 11.38 -25.48
N ARG A 411 -12.79 11.98 -26.59
CA ARG A 411 -11.41 12.43 -26.81
C ARG A 411 -10.97 13.46 -25.77
N GLU A 412 -11.87 14.36 -25.38
CA GLU A 412 -11.65 15.30 -24.28
C GLU A 412 -11.27 14.59 -22.98
N SER A 413 -12.03 13.56 -22.58
CA SER A 413 -11.74 12.75 -21.40
C SER A 413 -10.40 12.03 -21.51
N ALA A 414 -10.15 11.39 -22.65
CA ALA A 414 -8.90 10.70 -22.93
C ALA A 414 -7.68 11.62 -22.77
N ARG A 415 -7.77 12.84 -23.30
CA ARG A 415 -6.72 13.86 -23.21
C ARG A 415 -6.49 14.30 -21.77
N LEU A 416 -7.54 14.47 -20.96
CA LEU A 416 -7.41 14.84 -19.56
C LEU A 416 -6.71 13.74 -18.74
N PHE A 417 -7.03 12.46 -18.96
CA PHE A 417 -6.32 11.33 -18.34
C PHE A 417 -4.85 11.28 -18.76
N ALA A 418 -4.57 11.44 -20.06
CA ALA A 418 -3.21 11.50 -20.57
C ALA A 418 -2.42 12.66 -19.94
N PHE A 419 -3.04 13.84 -19.84
CA PHE A 419 -2.46 15.01 -19.21
C PHE A 419 -2.16 14.80 -17.71
N ALA A 420 -3.11 14.23 -16.95
CA ALA A 420 -2.89 13.90 -15.55
C ALA A 420 -1.71 12.92 -15.39
N LEU A 421 -1.62 11.90 -16.24
CA LEU A 421 -0.51 10.95 -16.19
C LEU A 421 0.85 11.60 -16.49
N LEU A 422 0.91 12.47 -17.49
CA LEU A 422 2.15 13.11 -17.94
C LEU A 422 2.68 14.12 -16.91
N THR A 423 1.77 14.80 -16.22
CA THR A 423 2.07 15.85 -15.23
C THR A 423 2.22 15.31 -13.80
N MET A 424 1.73 14.11 -13.50
CA MET A 424 1.89 13.48 -12.19
C MET A 424 3.38 13.34 -11.84
N PRO A 425 3.82 13.79 -10.64
CA PRO A 425 5.19 13.56 -10.20
C PRO A 425 5.37 12.10 -9.78
N TRP A 426 6.47 11.48 -10.19
CA TRP A 426 6.76 10.08 -9.94
C TRP A 426 7.70 9.87 -8.75
N SER A 427 7.65 8.65 -8.22
CA SER A 427 8.49 8.19 -7.13
C SER A 427 9.38 7.05 -7.62
N PRO A 428 10.66 6.97 -7.20
CA PRO A 428 11.53 5.83 -7.52
C PRO A 428 11.00 4.51 -6.93
N LEU A 429 10.08 4.59 -5.96
CA LEU A 429 9.48 3.46 -5.26
C LEU A 429 8.14 3.01 -5.85
N ASN A 430 7.73 3.67 -6.95
CA ASN A 430 6.43 3.50 -7.59
C ASN A 430 5.23 3.90 -6.73
N TYR A 431 4.04 3.84 -7.32
CA TYR A 431 2.77 4.07 -6.64
C TYR A 431 1.89 2.82 -6.60
N VAL A 432 1.03 2.79 -5.59
CA VAL A 432 -0.13 1.91 -5.52
C VAL A 432 -1.26 2.62 -6.26
N LEU A 433 -1.73 2.01 -7.34
CA LEU A 433 -2.81 2.52 -8.17
C LEU A 433 -3.81 1.40 -8.41
N SER A 434 -5.05 1.56 -7.97
CA SER A 434 -6.10 0.64 -8.43
C SER A 434 -6.39 0.92 -9.89
N LYS A 435 -6.13 -0.08 -10.72
CA LYS A 435 -6.41 -0.02 -12.16
C LYS A 435 -7.81 -0.55 -12.47
N GLY A 436 -8.67 -0.74 -11.45
CA GLY A 436 -9.86 -1.58 -11.57
C GLY A 436 -9.49 -3.02 -11.93
N ASP A 437 -10.48 -3.89 -12.12
CA ASP A 437 -10.27 -5.30 -12.46
C ASP A 437 -9.67 -5.47 -13.86
N ARG A 438 -8.35 -5.26 -14.04
CA ARG A 438 -7.51 -5.45 -15.27
C ARG A 438 -8.05 -4.95 -16.62
N LYS A 439 -9.24 -4.35 -16.64
CA LYS A 439 -10.05 -4.01 -17.81
C LYS A 439 -10.57 -2.59 -17.71
N SER A 440 -10.05 -1.75 -16.78
CA SER A 440 -10.40 -0.34 -16.85
C SER A 440 -9.93 0.20 -18.20
N LEU A 441 -10.89 0.73 -18.96
CA LEU A 441 -10.65 1.32 -20.28
C LEU A 441 -9.50 2.34 -20.22
N ILE A 442 -9.51 3.15 -19.15
CA ILE A 442 -8.49 4.17 -18.89
C ILE A 442 -7.12 3.53 -18.64
N GLY A 443 -7.07 2.46 -17.82
CA GLY A 443 -5.83 1.74 -17.55
C GLY A 443 -5.22 1.14 -18.81
N VAL A 444 -6.03 0.58 -19.70
CA VAL A 444 -5.55 0.03 -20.97
C VAL A 444 -5.04 1.14 -21.90
N MET A 445 -5.82 2.21 -22.09
CA MET A 445 -5.41 3.37 -22.89
C MET A 445 -4.09 3.98 -22.41
N LEU A 446 -3.96 4.23 -21.10
CA LEU A 446 -2.77 4.85 -20.52
C LEU A 446 -1.53 3.95 -20.54
N SER A 447 -1.69 2.63 -20.63
CA SER A 447 -0.58 1.67 -20.70
C SER A 447 -0.22 1.22 -22.13
N GLU A 448 -1.01 1.65 -23.14
CA GLU A 448 -0.89 1.18 -24.52
C GLU A 448 0.43 1.60 -25.19
N ALA A 449 0.95 2.79 -24.86
CA ALA A 449 2.19 3.30 -25.43
C ALA A 449 3.45 2.64 -24.82
N GLY A 450 3.40 2.21 -23.55
CA GLY A 450 4.53 1.66 -22.80
C GLY A 450 5.39 0.59 -23.53
N PRO A 451 4.80 -0.42 -24.20
CA PRO A 451 5.55 -1.45 -24.93
C PRO A 451 6.51 -0.93 -25.99
N SER A 452 6.19 0.20 -26.62
CA SER A 452 7.02 0.80 -27.68
C SER A 452 8.21 1.59 -27.12
N CYS A 453 8.22 1.91 -25.82
CA CYS A 453 9.28 2.66 -25.15
C CYS A 453 10.66 2.03 -25.40
N VAL A 454 10.78 0.71 -25.18
CA VAL A 454 12.06 0.00 -25.35
C VAL A 454 12.59 0.11 -26.77
N ARG A 455 11.72 0.00 -27.78
CA ARG A 455 12.13 0.05 -29.19
C ARG A 455 12.62 1.45 -29.56
N LEU A 456 11.96 2.48 -29.04
CA LEU A 456 12.39 3.88 -29.23
C LEU A 456 13.74 4.13 -28.56
N LEU A 457 13.91 3.70 -27.31
CA LEU A 457 15.17 3.87 -26.57
C LEU A 457 16.34 3.15 -27.26
N LEU A 458 16.14 1.94 -27.76
CA LEU A 458 17.18 1.22 -28.52
C LEU A 458 17.58 1.94 -29.81
N ARG A 459 16.63 2.61 -30.48
CA ARG A 459 16.92 3.40 -31.68
C ARG A 459 17.69 4.67 -31.35
N LEU A 460 17.24 5.40 -30.34
CA LEU A 460 17.93 6.61 -29.88
C LEU A 460 19.35 6.33 -29.39
N LYS A 461 19.54 5.19 -28.72
CA LYS A 461 20.88 4.73 -28.31
C LYS A 461 21.79 4.44 -29.50
N LYS A 462 21.25 3.84 -30.56
CA LYS A 462 22.03 3.48 -31.76
C LYS A 462 22.53 4.73 -32.49
N ASP A 463 21.67 5.74 -32.57
CA ASP A 463 21.92 6.95 -33.37
C ASP A 463 21.74 8.21 -32.49
N PRO A 464 22.67 8.49 -31.55
CA PRO A 464 22.52 9.59 -30.58
C PRO A 464 22.56 10.98 -31.22
N GLY A 465 23.17 11.11 -32.40
CA GLY A 465 23.28 12.37 -33.14
C GLY A 465 21.94 12.96 -33.61
N ILE A 466 20.86 12.18 -33.58
CA ILE A 466 19.49 12.67 -33.83
C ILE A 466 19.06 13.68 -32.78
N ILE A 467 19.47 13.47 -31.54
CA ILE A 467 19.15 14.38 -30.46
C ILE A 467 20.26 15.43 -30.48
N SER A 468 20.06 16.48 -31.28
CA SER A 468 21.01 17.61 -31.38
C SER A 468 21.04 18.36 -30.05
N MET A 469 21.78 17.81 -29.08
CA MET A 469 21.85 18.30 -27.71
C MET A 469 23.25 18.80 -27.39
N GLU A 470 23.32 19.65 -26.38
CA GLU A 470 24.58 19.94 -25.69
C GLU A 470 25.21 18.63 -25.18
N SER A 471 26.52 18.49 -25.38
CA SER A 471 27.26 17.23 -25.19
C SER A 471 27.11 16.64 -23.79
N GLY A 472 27.03 17.47 -22.75
CA GLY A 472 26.88 17.04 -21.34
C GLY A 472 25.53 16.40 -21.05
N ASN A 473 24.45 17.01 -21.56
CA ASN A 473 23.08 16.57 -21.36
C ASN A 473 22.78 15.26 -22.11
N SER A 474 23.33 15.10 -23.31
CA SER A 474 23.24 13.87 -24.09
C SER A 474 23.89 12.68 -23.38
N ALA A 475 25.08 12.87 -22.80
CA ALA A 475 25.80 11.80 -22.10
C ALA A 475 25.04 11.29 -20.87
N ALA A 476 24.47 12.19 -20.06
CA ALA A 476 23.66 11.83 -18.89
C ALA A 476 22.40 11.05 -19.29
N PHE A 477 21.71 11.48 -20.35
CA PHE A 477 20.55 10.77 -20.88
C PHE A 477 20.92 9.37 -21.39
N LEU A 478 21.95 9.24 -22.22
CA LEU A 478 22.38 7.94 -22.74
C LEU A 478 22.81 6.98 -21.63
N ALA A 479 23.47 7.47 -20.58
CA ALA A 479 23.80 6.68 -19.41
C ALA A 479 22.54 6.17 -18.68
N ALA A 480 21.51 7.01 -18.53
CA ALA A 480 20.23 6.60 -17.95
C ALA A 480 19.49 5.58 -18.84
N VAL A 481 19.54 5.75 -20.16
CA VAL A 481 18.98 4.78 -21.13
C VAL A 481 19.67 3.43 -20.99
N ASP A 482 20.99 3.41 -20.89
CA ASP A 482 21.77 2.18 -20.70
C ASP A 482 21.44 1.48 -19.40
N LYS A 483 21.35 2.24 -18.31
CA LYS A 483 20.97 1.72 -17.00
C LYS A 483 19.57 1.08 -17.06
N ALA A 484 18.58 1.76 -17.63
CA ALA A 484 17.22 1.25 -17.77
C ALA A 484 17.13 0.00 -18.67
N LEU A 485 17.90 -0.05 -19.77
CA LEU A 485 17.96 -1.22 -20.64
C LEU A 485 18.60 -2.42 -19.94
N ASN A 486 19.69 -2.21 -19.21
CA ASN A 486 20.45 -3.27 -18.53
C ASN A 486 19.71 -3.81 -17.31
N GLY A 487 19.08 -2.94 -16.52
CA GLY A 487 18.28 -3.34 -15.37
C GLY A 487 16.86 -3.80 -15.70
N LYS A 488 16.58 -3.99 -17.00
CA LYS A 488 15.31 -4.52 -17.52
C LYS A 488 14.11 -3.67 -17.12
N PHE A 489 14.30 -2.35 -17.08
CA PHE A 489 13.28 -1.36 -16.78
C PHE A 489 12.75 -1.49 -15.34
N ALA A 490 13.63 -1.69 -14.36
CA ALA A 490 13.23 -1.59 -12.97
C ALA A 490 12.77 -0.15 -12.67
N VAL A 491 11.78 0.01 -11.78
CA VAL A 491 11.16 1.33 -11.51
C VAL A 491 12.17 2.42 -11.13
N PRO A 492 13.19 2.18 -10.28
CA PRO A 492 14.18 3.21 -9.96
C PRO A 492 14.94 3.72 -11.20
N GLU A 493 15.23 2.84 -12.16
CA GLU A 493 15.96 3.17 -13.38
C GLU A 493 15.07 3.91 -14.38
N LEU A 494 13.78 3.53 -14.44
CA LEU A 494 12.77 4.27 -15.20
C LEU A 494 12.57 5.69 -14.66
N TYR A 495 12.58 5.85 -13.33
CA TYR A 495 12.50 7.15 -12.67
C TYR A 495 13.71 8.02 -12.98
N GLU A 496 14.93 7.48 -12.87
CA GLU A 496 16.15 8.20 -13.25
C GLU A 496 16.15 8.62 -14.71
N LEU A 497 15.67 7.76 -15.62
CA LEU A 497 15.51 8.09 -17.03
C LEU A 497 14.48 9.21 -17.24
N ASP A 498 13.40 9.24 -16.46
CA ASP A 498 12.40 10.30 -16.57
C ASP A 498 12.93 11.65 -16.08
N GLU A 499 13.69 11.66 -14.97
CA GLU A 499 14.36 12.87 -14.46
C GLU A 499 15.41 13.36 -15.48
N ALA A 500 16.18 12.45 -16.09
CA ALA A 500 17.11 12.80 -17.16
C ALA A 500 16.38 13.35 -18.39
N LEU A 501 15.20 12.84 -18.75
CA LEU A 501 14.39 13.38 -19.84
C LEU A 501 13.77 14.73 -19.51
N ALA A 502 13.52 15.04 -18.24
CA ALA A 502 12.90 16.28 -17.81
C ALA A 502 13.79 17.51 -18.10
N SER A 503 15.11 17.38 -17.95
CA SER A 503 16.07 18.45 -18.28
C SER A 503 16.24 18.70 -19.78
N LEU A 504 15.79 17.75 -20.61
CA LEU A 504 15.91 17.79 -22.08
C LEU A 504 14.63 18.27 -22.77
N GLN A 505 13.56 18.55 -22.03
CA GLN A 505 12.31 19.00 -22.62
C GLN A 505 12.41 20.44 -23.13
N HIS A 506 11.55 20.78 -24.09
CA HIS A 506 11.42 22.14 -24.59
C HIS A 506 11.05 23.13 -23.47
N GLU A 507 11.57 24.35 -23.54
CA GLU A 507 11.36 25.41 -22.54
C GLU A 507 9.88 25.76 -22.34
N VAL A 508 9.10 25.69 -23.42
CA VAL A 508 7.65 25.88 -23.41
C VAL A 508 6.98 24.54 -23.03
N PRO A 509 6.47 24.36 -21.79
CA PRO A 509 6.00 23.07 -21.28
C PRO A 509 4.75 22.54 -22.00
N GLU A 510 3.98 23.40 -22.66
CA GLU A 510 2.79 23.03 -23.42
C GLU A 510 3.14 22.11 -24.60
N ILE A 511 4.29 22.31 -25.24
CA ILE A 511 4.72 21.56 -26.42
C ILE A 511 4.93 20.07 -26.09
N PRO A 512 5.81 19.69 -25.14
CA PRO A 512 6.01 18.28 -24.80
C PRO A 512 4.73 17.65 -24.23
N LEU A 513 3.89 18.43 -23.53
CA LEU A 513 2.59 17.95 -23.06
C LEU A 513 1.64 17.62 -24.21
N MET A 514 1.51 18.48 -25.22
CA MET A 514 0.69 18.20 -26.41
C MET A 514 1.16 16.95 -27.14
N VAL A 515 2.48 16.82 -27.37
CA VAL A 515 3.06 15.63 -28.00
C VAL A 515 2.74 14.39 -27.17
N GLY A 516 2.95 14.45 -25.85
CA GLY A 516 2.66 13.33 -24.98
C GLY A 516 1.18 12.94 -24.97
N VAL A 517 0.27 13.92 -24.93
CA VAL A 517 -1.17 13.68 -25.00
C VAL A 517 -1.54 13.00 -26.31
N LEU A 518 -0.99 13.45 -27.44
CA LEU A 518 -1.23 12.80 -28.74
C LEU A 518 -0.66 11.37 -28.76
N VAL A 519 0.53 11.14 -28.21
CA VAL A 519 1.14 9.81 -28.13
C VAL A 519 0.27 8.83 -27.33
N LEU A 520 -0.32 9.27 -26.23
CA LEU A 520 -1.17 8.43 -25.37
C LEU A 520 -2.58 8.24 -25.92
N THR A 521 -3.12 9.20 -26.69
CA THR A 521 -4.54 9.21 -27.11
C THR A 521 -4.78 9.03 -28.60
N ASN A 522 -3.74 9.06 -29.44
CA ASN A 522 -3.84 8.94 -30.89
C ASN A 522 -2.84 7.90 -31.43
N GLN A 523 -3.38 6.74 -31.81
CA GLN A 523 -2.59 5.63 -32.35
C GLN A 523 -1.89 5.98 -33.67
N GLU A 524 -2.54 6.73 -34.55
CA GLU A 524 -1.95 7.16 -35.84
C GLU A 524 -0.72 8.03 -35.61
N TYR A 525 -0.83 9.02 -34.72
CA TYR A 525 0.29 9.90 -34.36
C TYR A 525 1.46 9.11 -33.75
N ARG A 526 1.15 8.17 -32.85
CA ARG A 526 2.15 7.28 -32.22
C ARG A 526 2.85 6.39 -33.26
N ASP A 527 2.10 5.79 -34.18
CA ASP A 527 2.65 4.99 -35.27
C ASP A 527 3.50 5.84 -36.22
N LEU A 528 3.08 7.07 -36.52
CA LEU A 528 3.82 8.03 -37.33
C LEU A 528 5.17 8.39 -36.71
N ILE A 529 5.21 8.69 -35.40
CA ILE A 529 6.47 8.90 -34.66
C ILE A 529 7.35 7.65 -34.70
N TYR A 530 6.77 6.47 -34.49
CA TYR A 530 7.55 5.24 -34.54
C TYR A 530 8.11 4.94 -35.95
N GLN A 531 7.38 5.30 -37.01
CA GLN A 531 7.84 5.18 -38.38
C GLN A 531 8.92 6.22 -38.71
N SER A 532 8.78 7.47 -38.25
CA SER A 532 9.78 8.51 -38.47
C SER A 532 11.14 8.11 -37.89
N THR A 533 11.16 7.41 -36.75
CA THR A 533 12.41 6.88 -36.18
C THR A 533 13.14 5.84 -37.04
N ARG A 534 12.50 5.29 -38.09
CA ARG A 534 13.16 4.38 -39.06
C ARG A 534 13.93 5.13 -40.14
N HIS A 535 13.61 6.40 -40.35
CA HIS A 535 14.10 7.17 -41.48
C HIS A 535 15.05 8.28 -41.04
N LEU A 536 15.45 8.32 -39.78
CA LEU A 536 16.25 9.38 -39.17
C LEU A 536 17.54 9.68 -39.95
N ASP A 537 18.25 8.64 -40.40
CA ASP A 537 19.48 8.78 -41.19
C ASP A 537 19.26 9.41 -42.57
N LYS A 538 18.01 9.42 -43.04
CA LYS A 538 17.59 9.88 -44.37
C LYS A 538 16.73 11.13 -44.33
N ILE A 539 16.40 11.65 -43.14
CA ILE A 539 15.62 12.88 -43.05
C ILE A 539 16.47 13.98 -43.68
N ALA A 540 15.91 14.59 -44.73
CA ALA A 540 16.47 15.75 -45.40
C ALA A 540 16.79 16.85 -44.39
N LYS A 541 17.54 17.87 -44.82
CA LYS A 541 17.95 19.00 -43.96
C LYS A 541 16.81 19.42 -43.01
N PRO A 542 17.11 19.74 -41.73
CA PRO A 542 16.10 19.99 -40.69
C PRO A 542 15.03 21.03 -41.06
N SER A 543 15.27 21.88 -42.07
CA SER A 543 14.31 22.81 -42.65
C SER A 543 13.10 22.18 -43.36
N ASP A 544 13.19 20.94 -43.84
CA ASP A 544 12.18 20.36 -44.73
C ASP A 544 11.12 19.52 -44.00
N VAL A 545 11.36 19.19 -42.72
CA VAL A 545 10.47 18.37 -41.87
C VAL A 545 10.21 19.10 -40.54
N GLU A 546 9.80 20.36 -40.62
CA GLU A 546 9.36 21.11 -39.43
C GLU A 546 7.94 20.70 -39.05
N THR A 547 7.71 20.47 -37.76
CA THR A 547 6.37 20.34 -37.19
C THR A 547 5.94 21.69 -36.62
N VAL A 548 4.76 22.16 -37.03
CA VAL A 548 4.23 23.44 -36.61
C VAL A 548 3.19 23.24 -35.52
N PHE A 549 3.47 23.79 -34.34
CA PHE A 549 2.55 23.81 -33.20
C PHE A 549 1.89 25.18 -33.14
N ASN A 550 0.57 25.22 -33.30
CA ASN A 550 -0.22 26.41 -33.07
C ASN A 550 -0.93 26.26 -31.73
N LEU A 551 -0.43 26.94 -30.69
CA LEU A 551 -0.97 26.78 -29.34
C LEU A 551 -2.39 27.36 -29.23
N ASP A 552 -2.69 28.45 -29.94
CA ASP A 552 -4.00 29.10 -29.86
C ASP A 552 -5.14 28.20 -30.34
N THR A 553 -4.87 27.39 -31.37
CA THR A 553 -5.84 26.45 -31.95
C THR A 553 -5.68 25.02 -31.41
N GLY A 554 -4.55 24.74 -30.76
CA GLY A 554 -4.18 23.38 -30.40
C GLY A 554 -3.80 22.48 -31.57
N ASN A 555 -3.57 23.03 -32.76
CA ASN A 555 -3.22 22.27 -33.95
C ASN A 555 -1.72 21.95 -34.00
N VAL A 556 -1.41 20.68 -34.24
CA VAL A 556 -0.07 20.15 -34.51
C VAL A 556 -0.05 19.68 -35.95
N THR A 557 0.68 20.42 -36.80
CA THR A 557 0.81 20.10 -38.22
C THR A 557 2.15 19.42 -38.47
N VAL A 558 2.11 18.14 -38.83
CA VAL A 558 3.29 17.34 -39.16
C VAL A 558 3.43 17.26 -40.68
N SER A 559 4.56 17.71 -41.19
CA SER A 559 4.90 17.60 -42.62
C SER A 559 5.44 16.20 -42.91
N GLY A 560 4.72 15.44 -43.74
CA GLY A 560 5.16 14.13 -44.21
C GLY A 560 6.22 14.23 -45.32
N PRO A 561 6.97 13.15 -45.57
CA PRO A 561 8.08 13.13 -46.55
C PRO A 561 7.65 13.39 -48.01
N PHE A 562 6.35 13.30 -48.32
CA PHE A 562 5.79 13.57 -49.66
C PHE A 562 5.02 14.90 -49.72
N GLY A 563 5.25 15.81 -48.78
CA GLY A 563 4.55 17.10 -48.70
C GLY A 563 3.11 17.02 -48.16
N VAL A 564 2.62 15.82 -47.84
CA VAL A 564 1.32 15.63 -47.17
C VAL A 564 1.42 16.18 -45.75
N LYS A 565 0.54 17.13 -45.41
CA LYS A 565 0.46 17.69 -44.05
C LYS A 565 -0.62 16.97 -43.26
N HIS A 566 -0.24 16.33 -42.18
CA HIS A 566 -1.18 15.75 -41.22
C HIS A 566 -1.45 16.75 -40.10
N VAL A 567 -2.71 17.06 -39.84
CA VAL A 567 -3.12 17.97 -38.77
C VAL A 567 -3.74 17.17 -37.64
N PHE A 568 -3.13 17.26 -36.46
CA PHE A 568 -3.63 16.67 -35.23
C PHE A 568 -4.11 17.79 -34.32
N VAL A 569 -5.31 17.63 -33.75
CA VAL A 569 -5.88 18.62 -32.83
C VAL A 569 -5.68 18.16 -31.40
N VAL A 570 -5.26 19.06 -30.51
CA VAL A 570 -5.27 18.87 -29.06
C VAL A 570 -6.08 20.03 -28.48
N ASP A 571 -7.23 19.73 -27.88
CA ASP A 571 -8.02 20.77 -27.22
C ASP A 571 -7.25 21.27 -25.99
N GLN A 572 -6.68 22.47 -26.11
CA GLN A 572 -5.88 23.07 -25.06
C GLN A 572 -6.74 23.80 -24.04
N GLY A 573 -7.95 24.22 -24.40
CA GLY A 573 -8.78 25.07 -23.55
C GLY A 573 -9.08 24.41 -22.22
N GLU A 574 -9.35 23.10 -22.22
CA GLU A 574 -9.57 22.34 -20.99
C GLU A 574 -8.26 21.97 -20.28
N LEU A 575 -7.23 21.59 -21.03
CA LEU A 575 -5.94 21.17 -20.45
C LEU A 575 -5.22 22.31 -19.72
N LEU A 576 -5.23 23.51 -20.31
CA LEU A 576 -4.52 24.68 -19.79
C LEU A 576 -5.15 25.24 -18.52
N LYS A 577 -6.45 25.02 -18.27
CA LYS A 577 -7.10 25.36 -16.99
C LYS A 577 -6.43 24.68 -15.80
N HIS A 578 -5.78 23.53 -16.04
CA HIS A 578 -5.13 22.76 -15.01
C HIS A 578 -3.62 23.01 -14.89
N LEU A 579 -3.05 23.85 -15.77
CA LEU A 579 -1.63 24.18 -15.74
C LEU A 579 -1.40 25.45 -14.89
N PRO A 580 -0.63 25.39 -13.79
CA PRO A 580 -0.36 26.56 -12.98
C PRO A 580 0.46 27.60 -13.75
N GLY A 581 0.06 28.88 -13.68
CA GLY A 581 0.82 29.99 -14.24
C GLY A 581 0.64 30.24 -15.74
N HIS A 582 -0.28 29.55 -16.41
CA HIS A 582 -0.55 29.82 -17.82
C HIS A 582 -1.29 31.15 -18.02
N THR A 583 -0.71 32.07 -18.79
CA THR A 583 -1.33 33.34 -19.17
C THR A 583 -1.80 33.28 -20.63
N ALA A 584 -3.12 33.27 -20.83
CA ALA A 584 -3.71 33.38 -22.15
C ALA A 584 -3.45 34.79 -22.70
N GLY A 585 -2.75 34.94 -23.84
CA GLY A 585 -2.60 36.27 -24.44
C GLY A 585 -1.57 36.50 -25.53
N GLN A 586 -0.74 35.52 -25.89
CA GLN A 586 0.19 35.69 -27.02
C GLN A 586 0.00 34.61 -28.05
N ARG A 587 -0.24 35.03 -29.31
CA ARG A 587 -0.32 34.15 -30.47
C ARG A 587 1.00 33.41 -30.62
N ARG A 588 0.97 32.09 -30.46
CA ARG A 588 2.17 31.28 -30.28
C ARG A 588 2.18 30.14 -31.29
N VAL A 589 2.80 30.42 -32.44
CA VAL A 589 3.11 29.41 -33.45
C VAL A 589 4.58 29.06 -33.33
N PHE A 590 4.86 27.81 -32.97
CA PHE A 590 6.23 27.29 -32.83
C PHE A 590 6.55 26.32 -33.95
N ARG A 591 7.77 26.41 -34.48
CA ARG A 591 8.36 25.42 -35.36
C ARG A 591 9.31 24.59 -34.51
N ILE A 592 8.99 23.32 -34.37
CA ILE A 592 9.70 22.42 -33.46
C ILE A 592 10.41 21.36 -34.31
N ASP A 593 11.66 21.14 -33.96
CA ASP A 593 12.50 20.13 -34.57
C ASP A 593 12.03 18.72 -34.20
N HIS A 594 12.41 17.76 -35.03
CA HIS A 594 11.96 16.39 -34.82
C HIS A 594 12.54 15.78 -33.53
N ALA A 595 13.73 16.19 -33.11
CA ALA A 595 14.38 15.67 -31.90
C ALA A 595 13.57 16.00 -30.64
N THR A 596 13.08 17.24 -30.50
CA THR A 596 12.22 17.64 -29.39
C THR A 596 10.94 16.81 -29.34
N ILE A 597 10.32 16.53 -30.49
CA ILE A 597 9.12 15.68 -30.58
C ILE A 597 9.43 14.26 -30.14
N LEU A 598 10.58 13.71 -30.56
CA LEU A 598 11.02 12.38 -30.14
C LEU A 598 11.26 12.31 -28.64
N LEU A 599 11.92 13.31 -28.04
CA LEU A 599 12.15 13.36 -26.60
C LEU A 599 10.83 13.41 -25.80
N ALA A 600 9.90 14.26 -26.23
CA ALA A 600 8.58 14.34 -25.61
C ALA A 600 7.78 13.02 -25.78
N ALA A 601 7.88 12.39 -26.95
CA ALA A 601 7.26 11.11 -27.21
C ALA A 601 7.85 10.00 -26.34
N VAL A 602 9.18 9.93 -26.20
CA VAL A 602 9.85 8.97 -25.32
C VAL A 602 9.38 9.15 -23.88
N LYS A 603 9.29 10.39 -23.39
CA LYS A 603 8.77 10.69 -22.06
C LYS A 603 7.34 10.16 -21.87
N ALA A 604 6.47 10.34 -22.86
CA ALA A 604 5.11 9.81 -22.80
C ALA A 604 5.06 8.27 -22.81
N HIS A 605 5.88 7.62 -23.63
CA HIS A 605 6.03 6.16 -23.63
C HIS A 605 6.58 5.64 -22.30
N LEU A 606 7.53 6.35 -21.71
CA LEU A 606 8.11 6.04 -20.41
C LEU A 606 7.10 6.17 -19.28
N ARG A 607 6.33 7.26 -19.26
CA ARG A 607 5.22 7.48 -18.30
C ARG A 607 4.14 6.41 -18.42
N SER A 608 3.81 5.99 -19.65
CA SER A 608 2.92 4.86 -19.92
C SER A 608 3.49 3.53 -19.39
N LEU A 609 4.79 3.32 -19.52
CA LEU A 609 5.48 2.15 -18.99
C LEU A 609 5.50 2.15 -17.45
N LEU A 610 5.88 3.26 -16.82
CA LEU A 610 5.82 3.47 -15.37
C LEU A 610 4.42 3.19 -14.82
N PHE A 611 3.38 3.71 -15.50
CA PHE A 611 1.99 3.43 -15.17
C PHE A 611 1.66 1.95 -15.23
N SER A 612 2.11 1.25 -16.27
CA SER A 612 1.90 -0.19 -16.39
C SER A 612 2.58 -0.98 -15.26
N GLU A 613 3.69 -0.47 -14.73
CA GLU A 613 4.42 -1.06 -13.59
C GLU A 613 3.84 -0.71 -12.21
N CYS A 614 2.93 0.29 -12.09
CA CYS A 614 2.27 0.63 -10.82
C CYS A 614 1.67 -0.62 -10.14
N ILE A 615 1.83 -0.69 -8.82
CA ILE A 615 1.29 -1.75 -7.98
C ILE A 615 -0.24 -1.66 -8.02
N ASP A 616 -0.90 -2.78 -8.30
CA ASP A 616 -2.36 -2.81 -8.30
C ASP A 616 -2.91 -2.67 -6.87
N GLY A 617 -3.70 -1.63 -6.64
CA GLY A 617 -4.34 -1.34 -5.36
C GLY A 617 -5.54 -2.23 -5.05
N SER A 618 -6.05 -3.01 -6.01
CA SER A 618 -7.26 -3.82 -5.86
C SER A 618 -7.19 -4.82 -4.69
N ASP A 619 -6.03 -5.43 -4.44
CA ASP A 619 -5.83 -6.37 -3.34
C ASP A 619 -5.92 -5.67 -1.97
N ILE A 620 -5.36 -4.46 -1.88
CA ILE A 620 -5.48 -3.65 -0.66
C ILE A 620 -6.95 -3.23 -0.47
N GLN A 621 -7.65 -2.83 -1.53
CA GLN A 621 -9.08 -2.48 -1.43
C GLN A 621 -9.93 -3.64 -0.92
N LYS A 622 -9.70 -4.86 -1.41
CA LYS A 622 -10.39 -6.08 -0.93
C LYS A 622 -10.21 -6.30 0.56
N VAL A 623 -8.98 -6.16 1.06
CA VAL A 623 -8.66 -6.28 2.48
C VAL A 623 -9.34 -5.17 3.30
N MET A 624 -9.40 -3.95 2.77
CA MET A 624 -9.92 -2.78 3.48
C MET A 624 -11.44 -2.69 3.50
N ASN A 625 -12.13 -3.36 2.58
CA ASN A 625 -13.59 -3.43 2.52
C ASN A 625 -14.21 -4.37 3.57
N CYS A 626 -13.40 -5.06 4.39
CA CYS A 626 -13.90 -5.92 5.46
C CYS A 626 -14.65 -5.10 6.50
N LYS A 627 -15.86 -5.53 6.91
CA LYS A 627 -16.73 -4.77 7.82
C LYS A 627 -16.38 -4.90 9.31
N GLU A 628 -15.51 -5.83 9.67
CA GLU A 628 -15.12 -6.08 11.05
C GLU A 628 -14.00 -5.15 11.56
N ASP A 629 -13.89 -5.05 12.88
CA ASP A 629 -12.75 -4.42 13.56
C ASP A 629 -11.47 -5.24 13.33
N ILE A 630 -10.36 -4.55 13.10
CA ILE A 630 -9.07 -5.18 12.82
C ILE A 630 -8.22 -5.18 14.10
N TYR A 631 -7.67 -6.33 14.45
CA TYR A 631 -6.86 -6.56 15.64
C TYR A 631 -5.46 -7.06 15.26
N LEU A 632 -4.42 -6.37 15.76
CA LEU A 632 -3.04 -6.84 15.69
C LEU A 632 -2.69 -7.65 16.93
N MET A 633 -2.16 -8.86 16.73
CA MET A 633 -1.88 -9.83 17.80
C MET A 633 -0.46 -9.71 18.35
N SER A 634 -0.24 -10.33 19.51
CA SER A 634 1.06 -10.49 20.16
C SER A 634 1.74 -11.81 19.81
#